data_AF-A0A2E3L1C1-F1
#
_entry.id   AF-A0A2E3L1C1-F1
#
_cell.length_a   1.000
_cell.length_b   1.000
_cell.length_c   1.000
_cell.angle_alpha   90.00
_cell.angle_beta   90.00
_cell.angle_gamma   90.00
#
_symmetry.space_group_name_H-M   'P 1'
#
loop_
_entity.id
_entity.type
_entity.pdbx_description
1 polymer ?
#
loop_
_entity_poly.entity_id
_entity_poly.type
_entity_poly.pdbx_seq_one_letter_code
_entity_poly.pdbx_strand_id
1 'polypeptide(L)'
;MLLNAGLFHNTFSQLCFDLGQPAFGSSANISLTGSKFRVADIEPELINEADIVIDHGTAKYANQEGVSSSIIDFRDFTVVRYGCCFDRIEEIFKKRFSIQLRPKK
;
A
#
# COMPACT_ATOMS: atom_id res chain seq x y z
N MET A 1 0.23 4.25 -10.27
CA MET A 1 1.68 4.38 -10.04
C MET A 1 1.93 4.71 -8.58
N LEU A 2 2.92 4.05 -7.97
CA LEU A 2 3.36 4.35 -6.62
C LEU A 2 4.35 5.51 -6.67
N LEU A 3 4.21 6.49 -5.77
CA LEU A 3 5.12 7.62 -5.66
C LEU A 3 5.89 7.51 -4.34
N ASN A 4 7.19 7.80 -4.37
CA ASN A 4 8.05 7.82 -3.18
C ASN A 4 8.06 6.50 -2.38
N ALA A 5 7.98 5.36 -3.06
CA ALA A 5 7.83 4.03 -2.46
C ALA A 5 9.16 3.26 -2.30
N GLY A 6 10.29 3.97 -2.40
CA GLY A 6 11.64 3.40 -2.32
C GLY A 6 12.19 3.01 -3.70
N LEU A 7 13.49 2.69 -3.73
CA LEU A 7 14.22 2.45 -4.99
C LEU A 7 13.57 1.38 -5.85
N PHE A 8 13.22 0.23 -5.26
CA PHE A 8 12.60 -0.87 -5.98
C PHE A 8 11.27 -0.47 -6.65
N HIS A 9 10.32 0.07 -5.89
CA HIS A 9 9.02 0.47 -6.43
C HIS A 9 9.13 1.63 -7.44
N ASN A 10 10.07 2.54 -7.23
CA ASN A 10 10.32 3.64 -8.17
C ASN A 10 10.83 3.11 -9.51
N THR A 11 11.82 2.21 -9.50
CA THR A 11 12.34 1.56 -10.72
C THR A 11 11.26 0.73 -11.41
N PHE A 12 10.49 -0.06 -10.66
CA PHE A 12 9.39 -0.85 -11.22
C PHE A 12 8.30 0.05 -11.85
N SER A 13 7.94 1.15 -11.17
CA SER A 13 6.97 2.10 -11.72
C SER A 13 7.48 2.77 -13.00
N GLN A 14 8.78 3.09 -13.08
CA GLN A 14 9.40 3.64 -14.28
C GLN A 14 9.36 2.62 -15.44
N LEU A 15 9.69 1.37 -15.17
CA LEU A 15 9.61 0.29 -16.17
C LEU A 15 8.18 0.14 -16.72
N CYS A 16 7.18 0.10 -15.84
CA CYS A 16 5.78 0.07 -16.24
C CYS A 16 5.39 1.26 -17.12
N PHE A 17 5.87 2.47 -16.76
CA PHE A 17 5.62 3.68 -17.53
C PHE A 17 6.25 3.63 -18.92
N ASP A 18 7.53 3.23 -19.01
CA ASP A 18 8.28 3.13 -20.27
C ASP A 18 7.67 2.10 -21.22
N LEU A 19 7.10 1.02 -20.67
CA LEU A 19 6.37 -0.02 -21.43
C LEU A 19 4.92 0.35 -21.77
N GLY A 20 4.40 1.47 -21.24
CA GLY A 20 2.99 1.84 -21.37
C GLY A 20 2.02 0.83 -20.73
N GLN A 21 2.50 0.02 -19.79
CA GLN A 21 1.74 -1.08 -19.18
C GLN A 21 1.59 -0.83 -17.66
N PRO A 22 0.39 -0.52 -17.16
CA PRO A 22 0.18 -0.32 -15.74
C PRO A 22 0.25 -1.66 -14.97
N ALA A 23 0.89 -1.64 -13.80
CA ALA A 23 0.84 -2.74 -12.84
C ALA A 23 -0.30 -2.53 -11.85
N PHE A 24 -1.08 -3.59 -11.63
CA PHE A 24 -2.13 -3.67 -10.63
C PHE A 24 -1.89 -4.91 -9.75
N GLY A 25 -2.19 -4.76 -8.46
CA GLY A 25 -2.08 -5.87 -7.51
C GLY A 25 -2.87 -5.56 -6.25
N SER A 26 -3.45 -6.60 -5.66
CA SER A 26 -3.90 -6.59 -4.27
C SER A 26 -2.72 -6.89 -3.34
N SER A 27 -2.98 -6.96 -2.04
CA SER A 27 -2.02 -7.52 -1.11
C SER A 27 -1.76 -9.00 -1.45
N ALA A 28 -0.50 -9.43 -1.29
CA ALA A 28 -0.04 -10.79 -1.55
C ALA A 28 -0.33 -11.70 -0.35
N ASN A 29 -1.60 -12.07 -0.20
CA ASN A 29 -2.08 -12.93 0.87
C ASN A 29 -3.38 -13.64 0.43
N ILE A 30 -3.71 -14.73 1.11
CA ILE A 30 -5.04 -15.34 0.99
C ILE A 30 -6.10 -14.34 1.47
N SER A 31 -7.22 -14.25 0.75
CA SER A 31 -8.32 -13.35 1.11
C SER A 31 -8.70 -13.44 2.59
N LEU A 32 -8.89 -12.28 3.23
CA LEU A 32 -9.30 -12.14 4.63
C LEU A 32 -8.26 -12.59 5.70
N THR A 33 -6.99 -12.84 5.33
CA THR A 33 -5.93 -13.23 6.29
C THR A 33 -5.02 -12.07 6.75
N GLY A 34 -5.38 -10.83 6.41
CA GLY A 34 -4.58 -9.65 6.70
C GLY A 34 -3.34 -9.50 5.79
N SER A 35 -2.74 -8.30 5.79
CA SER A 35 -1.56 -8.04 4.96
C SER A 35 -0.31 -8.74 5.51
N LYS A 36 0.51 -9.31 4.62
CA LYS A 36 1.85 -9.82 4.96
C LYS A 36 2.89 -8.76 4.65
N PHE A 37 3.93 -8.70 5.47
CA PHE A 37 4.97 -7.67 5.36
C PHE A 37 6.36 -8.23 5.07
N ARG A 38 6.50 -9.56 5.01
CA ARG A 38 7.71 -10.30 4.65
C ARG A 38 7.31 -11.47 3.76
N VAL A 39 8.18 -11.87 2.83
CA VAL A 39 7.92 -13.04 1.96
C VAL A 39 7.73 -14.31 2.80
N ALA A 40 8.51 -14.46 3.87
CA ALA A 40 8.40 -15.59 4.80
C ALA A 40 7.03 -15.73 5.49
N ASP A 41 6.22 -14.67 5.51
CA ASP A 41 4.88 -14.67 6.12
C ASP A 41 3.77 -14.94 5.09
N ILE A 42 4.11 -15.02 3.80
CA ILE A 42 3.16 -15.31 2.71
C ILE A 42 2.85 -16.81 2.71
N GLU A 43 1.59 -17.15 2.51
CA GLU A 43 1.14 -18.53 2.49
C GLU A 43 1.84 -19.33 1.37
N PRO A 44 2.40 -20.54 1.66
CA PRO A 44 3.20 -21.29 0.68
C PRO A 44 2.45 -21.61 -0.61
N GLU A 45 1.14 -21.87 -0.53
CA GLU A 45 0.29 -22.08 -1.70
C GLU A 45 0.26 -20.87 -2.64
N LEU A 46 0.33 -19.64 -2.12
CA LEU A 46 0.40 -18.44 -2.96
C LEU A 46 1.79 -18.27 -3.58
N ILE A 47 2.85 -18.58 -2.83
CA ILE A 47 4.24 -18.54 -3.32
C ILE A 47 4.43 -19.53 -4.47
N ASN A 48 3.88 -20.74 -4.35
CA ASN A 48 4.06 -21.80 -5.33
C ASN A 48 3.37 -21.51 -6.68
N GLU A 49 2.34 -20.67 -6.69
CA GLU A 49 1.62 -20.26 -7.91
C GLU A 49 2.18 -18.98 -8.55
N ALA A 50 3.14 -18.31 -7.91
CA ALA A 50 3.69 -17.06 -8.40
C ALA A 50 4.83 -17.30 -9.42
N ASP A 51 4.74 -16.69 -10.59
CA ASP A 51 5.84 -16.72 -11.58
C ASP A 51 7.13 -16.10 -11.03
N ILE A 52 6.99 -15.07 -10.19
CA ILE A 52 8.11 -14.29 -9.64
C ILE A 52 7.80 -13.93 -8.18
N VAL A 53 8.76 -14.22 -7.29
CA VAL A 53 8.76 -13.77 -5.90
C VAL A 53 9.99 -12.92 -5.65
N ILE A 54 9.80 -11.73 -5.07
CA ILE A 54 10.87 -10.77 -4.81
C ILE A 54 10.95 -10.53 -3.30
N ASP A 55 11.97 -11.08 -2.65
CA ASP A 55 12.24 -10.83 -1.23
C ASP A 55 13.19 -9.63 -1.08
N HIS A 56 12.65 -8.49 -0.64
CA HIS A 56 13.42 -7.29 -0.31
C HIS A 56 13.47 -7.01 1.22
N GLY A 57 13.14 -8.02 2.03
CA GLY A 57 13.03 -7.90 3.48
C GLY A 57 11.67 -7.36 3.95
N THR A 58 11.64 -6.83 5.17
CA THR A 58 10.40 -6.35 5.80
C THR A 58 9.95 -5.02 5.20
N ALA A 59 8.66 -4.91 4.88
CA ALA A 59 8.06 -3.65 4.46
C ALA A 59 8.22 -2.55 5.52
N LYS A 60 8.55 -1.33 5.09
CA LYS A 60 8.83 -0.15 5.96
C LYS A 60 7.74 0.14 7.01
N TYR A 61 6.48 -0.09 6.67
CA TYR A 61 5.32 0.18 7.54
C TYR A 61 4.65 -1.10 8.03
N ALA A 62 5.43 -2.18 8.19
CA ALA A 62 4.98 -3.38 8.86
C ALA A 62 4.40 -3.03 10.24
N ASN A 63 3.23 -3.59 10.53
CA ASN A 63 2.45 -3.27 11.71
C ASN A 63 1.73 -4.52 12.23
N GLN A 64 1.44 -4.56 13.53
CA GLN A 64 0.86 -5.75 14.17
C GLN A 64 -0.63 -5.89 13.86
N GLU A 65 -1.28 -4.79 13.51
CA GLU A 65 -2.70 -4.69 13.17
C GLU A 65 -3.02 -5.32 11.81
N GLY A 66 -2.00 -5.67 11.01
CA GLY A 66 -2.17 -6.29 9.70
C GLY A 66 -2.82 -5.36 8.65
N VAL A 67 -2.82 -4.05 8.90
CA VAL A 67 -3.50 -3.06 8.07
C VAL A 67 -2.59 -2.52 6.95
N SER A 68 -3.16 -2.42 5.76
CA SER A 68 -2.53 -1.86 4.56
C SER A 68 -2.68 -0.34 4.51
N SER A 69 -2.47 0.28 3.34
CA SER A 69 -2.52 1.73 3.14
C SER A 69 -3.84 2.39 3.53
N SER A 70 -3.78 3.64 3.99
CA SER A 70 -4.95 4.52 4.08
C SER A 70 -5.41 4.90 2.66
N ILE A 71 -6.73 4.95 2.44
CA ILE A 71 -7.32 5.34 1.15
C ILE A 71 -8.19 6.57 1.39
N ILE A 72 -7.93 7.64 0.64
CA ILE A 72 -8.63 8.91 0.71
C ILE A 72 -9.20 9.22 -0.67
N ASP A 73 -10.47 9.59 -0.73
CA ASP A 73 -11.08 10.14 -1.92
C ASP A 73 -10.74 11.64 -2.01
N PHE A 74 -9.93 12.02 -2.99
CA PHE A 74 -9.51 13.41 -3.17
C PHE A 74 -10.59 14.32 -3.79
N ARG A 75 -11.74 13.78 -4.21
CA ARG A 75 -12.85 14.59 -4.73
C ARG A 75 -13.53 15.39 -3.63
N ASP A 76 -13.60 14.82 -2.42
CA ASP A 76 -14.32 15.40 -1.28
C ASP A 76 -13.62 15.21 0.08
N PHE A 77 -12.43 14.62 0.08
CA PHE A 77 -11.61 14.28 1.26
C PHE A 77 -12.24 13.27 2.21
N THR A 78 -13.10 12.38 1.69
CA THR A 78 -13.64 11.25 2.44
C THR A 78 -12.58 10.18 2.66
N VAL A 79 -12.47 9.68 3.89
CA VAL A 79 -11.63 8.53 4.24
C VAL A 79 -12.38 7.26 3.84
N VAL A 80 -11.86 6.59 2.80
CA VAL A 80 -12.42 5.33 2.29
C VAL A 80 -11.93 4.14 3.11
N ARG A 81 -10.66 4.19 3.57
CA ARG A 81 -10.06 3.18 4.43
C ARG A 81 -9.07 3.81 5.39
N TYR A 82 -9.26 3.54 6.67
CA TYR A 82 -8.26 3.79 7.72
C TYR A 82 -7.19 2.71 7.63
N GLY A 83 -5.96 3.09 7.36
CA GLY A 83 -4.85 2.16 7.21
C GLY A 83 -3.60 2.63 7.96
N CYS A 84 -2.45 2.08 7.58
CA CYS A 84 -1.18 2.45 8.19
C CYS A 84 -0.92 3.95 8.07
N CYS A 85 -0.32 4.51 9.11
CA CYS A 85 0.04 5.92 9.22
C CYS A 85 -1.13 6.92 9.12
N PHE A 86 -2.39 6.50 9.29
CA PHE A 86 -3.55 7.37 9.11
C PHE A 86 -3.45 8.66 9.96
N ASP A 87 -3.15 8.55 11.26
CA ASP A 87 -3.09 9.71 12.15
C ASP A 87 -2.09 10.77 11.69
N ARG A 88 -0.93 10.31 11.19
CA ARG A 88 0.09 11.20 10.65
C ARG A 88 -0.36 11.85 9.34
N ILE A 89 -1.06 11.11 8.49
CA ILE A 89 -1.63 11.64 7.25
C ILE A 89 -2.67 12.71 7.60
N GLU A 90 -3.60 12.42 8.51
CA GLU A 90 -4.62 13.37 8.97
C GLU A 90 -3.99 14.65 9.52
N GLU A 91 -2.95 14.51 10.36
CA GLU A 91 -2.21 15.65 10.90
C GLU A 91 -1.59 16.51 9.79
N ILE A 92 -0.99 15.89 8.76
CA ILE A 92 -0.39 16.61 7.62
C ILE A 92 -1.46 17.36 6.83
N PHE A 93 -2.59 16.72 6.53
CA PHE A 93 -3.72 17.35 5.83
C PHE A 93 -4.20 18.58 6.59
N LYS A 94 -4.37 18.46 7.91
CA LYS A 94 -4.83 19.56 8.76
C LYS A 94 -3.80 20.68 8.87
N LYS A 95 -2.54 20.36 9.23
CA LYS A 95 -1.52 21.38 9.57
C LYS A 95 -0.91 22.06 8.35
N ARG A 96 -0.74 21.35 7.23
CA ARG A 96 -0.06 21.89 6.05
C ARG A 96 -1.00 22.43 4.99
N PHE A 97 -2.21 21.90 4.92
CA PHE A 97 -3.15 22.21 3.85
C PHE A 97 -4.49 22.76 4.36
N SER A 98 -4.69 22.84 5.68
CA SER A 98 -5.96 23.25 6.28
C SER A 98 -7.15 22.42 5.81
N ILE A 99 -6.92 21.16 5.46
CA ILE A 99 -7.95 20.21 5.01
C ILE A 99 -8.31 19.29 6.18
N GLN A 100 -9.61 19.17 6.45
CA GLN A 100 -10.15 18.18 7.36
C GLN A 100 -10.62 16.95 6.58
N LEU A 101 -10.03 15.78 6.87
CA LEU A 101 -10.50 14.51 6.34
C LEU A 101 -11.85 14.16 6.96
N ARG A 102 -12.75 13.59 6.17
CA ARG A 102 -14.13 13.30 6.57
C ARG A 102 -14.35 11.79 6.70
N PRO A 103 -15.04 11.29 7.73
CA PRO A 103 -15.43 9.90 7.76
C PRO A 103 -16.41 9.61 6.62
N LYS A 104 -16.41 8.36 6.14
CA LYS A 104 -17.44 7.89 5.21
C LYS A 104 -18.80 7.97 5.90
N LYS A 105 -19.77 8.63 5.27
CA LYS A 105 -21.17 8.65 5.71
C LYS A 105 -21.81 7.27 5.58
#